data_AF-A0A9F5IM62-F1
#
_entry.id   AF-A0A9F5IM62-F1
#
_cell.length_a   1.000
_cell.length_b   1.000
_cell.length_c   1.000
_cell.angle_alpha   90.00
_cell.angle_beta   90.00
_cell.angle_gamma   90.00
#
_symmetry.space_group_name_H-M   'P 1'
#
loop_
_entity.id
_entity.type
_entity.pdbx_description
1 polymer ?
#
loop_
_entity_poly.entity_id
_entity_poly.type
_entity_poly.pdbx_seq_one_letter_code
_entity_poly.pdbx_strand_id
1 'polypeptide(L)'
;MQRPPRELLRARHVLRVVTLLLLPQGSLVFDCEEPVVKHGIQVNRTANEYFHGDSATFICNIGYFLIGNYLIKCVKNNTWYPSVPSCRKISPRLCGAPIIRSGKVEPLKPCYGMGSTIVVYCHKNHCFPDETIEMKAQCEGYNLWYPRVPPCFFRTIPDTVQLYIHNGNIAHGEKEGYKPGDNITVNCNAGYALRGPSKIRYIGGKQWVPEIPTCSLSMYMICKHMLTLAILLYLCRK
;
A
#
# COMPACT_ATOMS: atom_id res chain seq x y z
N MET A 1 -90.02 -9.01 -31.57
CA MET A 1 -90.05 -7.74 -30.80
C MET A 1 -90.14 -8.15 -29.33
N GLN A 2 -89.33 -7.74 -28.34
CA GLN A 2 -88.42 -6.62 -28.09
C GLN A 2 -87.18 -7.09 -27.28
N ARG A 3 -86.12 -6.26 -27.24
CA ARG A 3 -84.80 -6.51 -26.61
C ARG A 3 -84.82 -6.33 -25.08
N PRO A 4 -83.98 -7.04 -24.31
CA PRO A 4 -83.72 -6.75 -22.90
C PRO A 4 -82.56 -5.74 -22.67
N PRO A 5 -82.48 -5.10 -21.48
CA PRO A 5 -81.66 -3.91 -21.21
C PRO A 5 -80.32 -4.20 -20.52
N ARG A 6 -79.48 -3.15 -20.51
CA ARG A 6 -78.08 -3.04 -20.07
C ARG A 6 -77.89 -3.24 -18.55
N GLU A 7 -77.13 -4.25 -18.13
CA GLU A 7 -76.41 -4.28 -16.84
C GLU A 7 -75.22 -5.28 -16.95
N LEU A 8 -74.29 -5.02 -17.87
CA LEU A 8 -73.08 -5.84 -18.11
C LEU A 8 -71.80 -4.98 -17.98
N LEU A 9 -71.80 -4.05 -17.02
CA LEU A 9 -70.71 -3.09 -16.81
C LEU A 9 -70.35 -2.84 -15.32
N ARG A 10 -70.58 -3.80 -14.43
CA ARG A 10 -70.13 -3.73 -13.01
C ARG A 10 -69.22 -4.87 -12.57
N ALA A 11 -68.31 -5.31 -13.45
CA ALA A 11 -67.27 -6.30 -13.11
C ALA A 11 -65.86 -5.88 -13.56
N ARG A 12 -65.54 -4.58 -13.48
CA ARG A 12 -64.20 -4.04 -13.83
C ARG A 12 -63.54 -3.17 -12.76
N HIS A 13 -64.14 -3.03 -11.57
CA HIS A 13 -63.67 -2.08 -10.55
C HIS A 13 -63.22 -2.66 -9.20
N VAL A 14 -62.98 -3.98 -9.11
CA VAL A 14 -62.39 -4.58 -7.88
C VAL A 14 -61.07 -5.34 -8.16
N LEU A 15 -60.74 -5.62 -9.42
CA LEU A 15 -59.53 -6.38 -9.79
C LEU A 15 -58.36 -5.50 -10.28
N ARG A 16 -58.18 -4.30 -9.70
CA ARG A 16 -57.04 -3.42 -10.03
C ARG A 16 -56.36 -2.77 -8.82
N VAL A 17 -56.68 -3.21 -7.59
CA VAL A 17 -56.10 -2.64 -6.35
C VAL A 17 -55.28 -3.66 -5.55
N VAL A 18 -55.34 -4.96 -5.86
CA VAL A 18 -54.60 -5.99 -5.07
C VAL A 18 -53.29 -6.45 -5.74
N THR A 19 -52.97 -5.99 -6.94
CA THR A 19 -51.75 -6.40 -7.68
C THR A 19 -50.77 -5.25 -7.89
N LEU A 20 -50.49 -4.44 -6.85
CA LEU A 20 -49.47 -3.39 -6.91
C LEU A 20 -48.60 -3.21 -5.65
N LEU A 21 -48.55 -4.21 -4.75
CA LEU A 21 -47.65 -4.17 -3.56
C LEU A 21 -46.73 -5.39 -3.42
N LEU A 22 -46.32 -5.98 -4.54
CA LEU A 22 -45.10 -6.80 -4.61
C LEU A 22 -44.22 -6.26 -5.73
N LEU A 23 -43.86 -4.99 -5.66
CA LEU A 23 -42.54 -4.61 -6.16
C LEU A 23 -41.56 -5.39 -5.28
N PRO A 24 -40.66 -6.22 -5.85
CA PRO A 24 -39.54 -6.65 -5.05
C PRO A 24 -38.86 -5.34 -4.65
N GLN A 25 -38.86 -5.03 -3.35
CA GLN A 25 -37.81 -4.21 -2.83
C GLN A 25 -36.56 -4.99 -3.21
N GLY A 26 -35.95 -4.62 -4.35
CA GLY A 26 -34.62 -5.03 -4.71
C GLY A 26 -33.75 -4.46 -3.62
N SER A 27 -33.67 -5.18 -2.50
CA SER A 27 -32.60 -5.02 -1.54
C SER A 27 -31.36 -5.11 -2.39
N LEU A 28 -30.55 -4.04 -2.42
CA LEU A 28 -29.22 -4.13 -2.96
C LEU A 28 -28.53 -5.20 -2.10
N VAL A 29 -28.48 -6.43 -2.60
CA VAL A 29 -27.82 -7.53 -1.91
C VAL A 29 -26.35 -7.32 -2.19
N PHE A 30 -25.67 -6.70 -1.24
CA PHE A 30 -24.22 -6.68 -1.23
C PHE A 30 -23.73 -8.10 -0.96
N ASP A 31 -22.69 -8.49 -1.68
CA ASP A 31 -22.17 -9.85 -1.58
C ASP A 31 -21.48 -10.05 -0.22
N CYS A 32 -20.74 -9.06 0.30
CA CYS A 32 -20.05 -9.16 1.58
C CYS A 32 -20.45 -8.07 2.57
N GLU A 33 -20.60 -8.45 3.84
CA GLU A 33 -20.81 -7.52 4.96
C GLU A 33 -19.59 -6.60 5.15
N GLU A 34 -19.81 -5.37 5.62
CA GLU A 34 -18.74 -4.42 5.90
C GLU A 34 -17.73 -5.01 6.92
N PRO A 35 -16.45 -5.16 6.56
CA PRO A 35 -15.43 -5.69 7.46
C PRO A 35 -15.02 -4.63 8.50
N VAL A 36 -15.53 -4.75 9.72
CA VAL A 36 -15.19 -3.84 10.83
C VAL A 36 -14.02 -4.39 11.65
N VAL A 37 -12.93 -3.63 11.73
CA VAL A 37 -11.73 -3.99 12.51
C VAL A 37 -11.52 -3.00 13.65
N LYS A 38 -11.79 -3.42 14.89
CA LYS A 38 -11.59 -2.57 16.07
C LYS A 38 -10.11 -2.20 16.24
N HIS A 39 -9.83 -0.91 16.43
CA HIS A 39 -8.47 -0.33 16.43
C HIS A 39 -7.71 -0.52 15.10
N GLY A 40 -8.43 -0.77 14.01
CA GLY A 40 -7.91 -0.80 12.65
C GLY A 40 -8.51 0.31 11.78
N ILE A 41 -7.82 0.60 10.69
CA ILE A 41 -8.22 1.57 9.67
C ILE A 41 -8.20 0.84 8.33
N GLN A 42 -9.28 0.92 7.58
CA GLN A 42 -9.32 0.46 6.20
C GLN A 42 -8.75 1.55 5.29
N VAL A 43 -7.65 1.25 4.60
CA VAL A 43 -6.90 2.26 3.81
C VAL A 43 -7.45 2.49 2.41
N ASN A 44 -8.22 1.54 1.88
CA ASN A 44 -8.78 1.59 0.53
C ASN A 44 -10.32 1.71 0.53
N ARG A 45 -10.90 2.30 1.58
CA ARG A 45 -12.35 2.43 1.71
C ARG A 45 -12.88 3.47 0.72
N THR A 46 -13.62 3.01 -0.28
CA THR A 46 -14.30 3.87 -1.27
C THR A 46 -15.83 3.85 -1.14
N ALA A 47 -16.40 2.76 -0.63
CA ALA A 47 -17.83 2.59 -0.39
C ALA A 47 -18.07 1.71 0.86
N ASN A 48 -19.32 1.66 1.32
CA ASN A 48 -19.77 0.75 2.38
C ASN A 48 -20.37 -0.54 1.80
N GLU A 49 -20.31 -0.69 0.49
CA GLU A 49 -20.95 -1.73 -0.31
C GLU A 49 -19.85 -2.58 -0.93
N TYR A 50 -19.91 -3.90 -0.77
CA TYR A 50 -18.88 -4.83 -1.27
C TYR A 50 -19.50 -5.92 -2.14
N PHE A 51 -18.97 -6.05 -3.35
CA PHE A 51 -19.31 -7.06 -4.33
C PHE A 51 -18.20 -8.11 -4.46
N HIS A 52 -18.52 -9.25 -5.08
CA HIS A 52 -17.54 -10.28 -5.38
C HIS A 52 -16.35 -9.75 -6.16
N GLY A 53 -15.15 -10.02 -5.64
CA GLY A 53 -13.89 -9.55 -6.21
C GLY A 53 -13.35 -8.28 -5.54
N ASP A 54 -14.19 -7.54 -4.80
CA ASP A 54 -13.73 -6.38 -4.04
C ASP A 54 -12.71 -6.76 -2.98
N SER A 55 -11.82 -5.83 -2.67
CA SER A 55 -10.75 -6.03 -1.70
C SER A 55 -10.76 -4.95 -0.65
N ALA A 56 -10.45 -5.32 0.59
CA ALA A 56 -10.28 -4.40 1.70
C ALA A 56 -8.88 -4.58 2.30
N THR A 57 -8.19 -3.46 2.53
CA THR A 57 -6.84 -3.44 3.09
C THR A 57 -6.84 -2.71 4.42
N PHE A 58 -6.21 -3.29 5.44
CA PHE A 58 -6.23 -2.79 6.81
C PHE A 58 -4.84 -2.49 7.36
N ILE A 59 -4.77 -1.41 8.15
CA ILE A 59 -3.66 -1.09 9.04
C ILE A 59 -4.17 -0.96 10.48
N CYS A 60 -3.31 -1.14 11.47
CA CYS A 60 -3.69 -0.97 12.87
C CYS A 60 -3.27 0.38 13.43
N ASN A 61 -4.05 0.88 14.38
CA ASN A 61 -3.73 2.08 15.14
C ASN A 61 -2.40 1.92 15.89
N ILE A 62 -1.79 3.06 16.24
CA ILE A 62 -0.55 3.09 17.02
C ILE A 62 -0.70 2.26 18.30
N GLY A 63 0.28 1.40 18.57
CA GLY A 63 0.26 0.49 19.73
C GLY A 63 -0.43 -0.85 19.48
N TYR A 64 -0.93 -1.10 18.27
CA TYR A 64 -1.55 -2.36 17.85
C TYR A 64 -0.84 -2.94 16.62
N PHE A 65 -0.85 -4.26 16.49
CA PHE A 65 -0.38 -4.97 15.31
C PHE A 65 -1.50 -5.82 14.71
N LEU A 66 -1.40 -6.06 13.41
CA LEU A 66 -2.39 -6.79 12.64
C LEU A 66 -2.21 -8.30 12.82
N ILE A 67 -3.32 -8.99 13.07
CA ILE A 67 -3.47 -10.44 13.09
C ILE A 67 -4.32 -10.86 11.91
N GLY A 68 -3.80 -11.80 11.12
CA GLY A 68 -4.41 -12.25 9.87
C GLY A 68 -3.73 -11.64 8.64
N ASN A 69 -4.44 -11.61 7.51
CA ASN A 69 -3.94 -10.98 6.29
C ASN A 69 -4.37 -9.51 6.25
N TYR A 70 -3.43 -8.62 5.91
CA TYR A 70 -3.70 -7.20 5.74
C TYR A 70 -4.65 -6.90 4.57
N LEU A 71 -4.73 -7.80 3.59
CA LEU A 71 -5.61 -7.74 2.43
C LEU A 71 -6.59 -8.91 2.45
N ILE A 72 -7.87 -8.60 2.37
CA ILE A 72 -8.97 -9.57 2.25
C ILE A 72 -9.77 -9.30 0.98
N LYS A 73 -10.38 -10.34 0.41
CA LYS A 73 -11.23 -10.25 -0.79
C LYS A 73 -12.62 -10.83 -0.54
N CYS A 74 -13.63 -10.19 -1.08
CA CYS A 74 -14.98 -10.74 -1.10
C CYS A 74 -15.06 -11.87 -2.13
N VAL A 75 -15.32 -13.10 -1.68
CA VAL A 75 -15.41 -14.29 -2.53
C VAL A 75 -16.86 -14.67 -2.81
N LYS A 76 -17.10 -15.49 -3.83
CA LYS A 76 -18.42 -15.93 -4.34
C LYS A 76 -19.39 -16.53 -3.29
N ASN A 77 -18.90 -16.85 -2.10
CA ASN A 77 -19.69 -17.37 -0.98
C ASN A 77 -20.07 -16.28 0.01
N ASN A 78 -20.20 -15.03 -0.42
CA ASN A 78 -20.59 -13.88 0.40
C ASN A 78 -19.73 -13.69 1.66
N THR A 79 -18.45 -14.03 1.55
CA THR A 79 -17.52 -14.10 2.68
C THR A 79 -16.18 -13.45 2.34
N TRP A 80 -15.49 -12.98 3.37
CA TRP A 80 -14.14 -12.45 3.25
C TRP A 80 -13.11 -13.57 3.29
N TYR A 81 -12.23 -13.59 2.30
CA TYR A 81 -11.08 -14.49 2.26
C TYR A 81 -9.77 -13.76 1.90
N PRO A 82 -8.70 -13.91 2.71
CA PRO A 82 -8.68 -14.53 4.04
C PRO A 82 -9.65 -13.86 5.01
N SER A 83 -9.89 -14.48 6.18
CA SER A 83 -10.83 -13.93 7.16
C SER A 83 -10.47 -12.50 7.59
N VAL A 84 -11.48 -11.73 7.98
CA VAL A 84 -11.33 -10.33 8.44
C VAL A 84 -10.24 -10.25 9.53
N PRO A 85 -9.22 -9.39 9.38
CA PRO A 85 -8.12 -9.32 10.32
C PRO A 85 -8.54 -8.68 11.64
N SER A 86 -7.69 -8.81 12.66
CA SER A 86 -7.90 -8.20 13.98
C SER A 86 -6.68 -7.38 14.39
N CYS A 87 -6.90 -6.23 15.03
CA CYS A 87 -5.81 -5.45 15.62
C CYS A 87 -5.66 -5.79 17.11
N ARG A 88 -4.49 -6.31 17.50
CA ARG A 88 -4.18 -6.61 18.91
C ARG A 88 -3.10 -5.69 19.45
N LYS A 89 -3.24 -5.34 20.72
CA LYS A 89 -2.27 -4.48 21.42
C LYS A 89 -0.90 -5.14 21.42
N ILE A 90 0.13 -4.37 21.09
CA ILE A 90 1.53 -4.80 21.16
C ILE A 90 1.84 -5.25 22.59
N SER A 91 2.51 -6.39 22.74
CA SER A 91 2.85 -6.96 24.03
C SER A 91 4.24 -7.62 24.00
N PRO A 92 4.93 -7.72 25.14
CA PRO A 92 6.31 -8.21 25.22
C PRO A 92 6.54 -9.62 24.72
N ARG A 93 5.48 -10.43 24.57
CA ARG A 93 5.61 -11.86 24.26
C ARG A 93 4.94 -12.26 22.95
N LEU A 94 4.48 -11.31 22.14
CA LEU A 94 3.71 -11.62 20.95
C LEU A 94 4.22 -10.88 19.72
N CYS A 95 4.16 -11.57 18.59
CA CYS A 95 4.28 -11.01 17.26
C CYS A 95 3.06 -11.37 16.40
N GLY A 96 2.70 -10.48 15.49
CA GLY A 96 1.80 -10.78 14.38
C GLY A 96 2.57 -11.40 13.21
N ALA A 97 1.83 -11.90 12.22
CA ALA A 97 2.43 -12.31 10.96
C ALA A 97 3.06 -11.08 10.28
N PRO A 98 4.34 -11.14 9.86
CA PRO A 98 4.95 -10.03 9.13
C PRO A 98 4.23 -9.83 7.79
N ILE A 99 4.06 -8.57 7.39
CA ILE A 99 3.43 -8.20 6.11
C ILE A 99 4.51 -8.14 5.04
N ILE A 100 4.39 -8.98 4.01
CA ILE A 100 5.44 -9.18 3.01
C ILE A 100 4.81 -9.12 1.62
N ARG A 101 5.20 -8.12 0.84
CA ARG A 101 4.78 -8.02 -0.57
C ARG A 101 5.53 -9.05 -1.38
N SER A 102 4.83 -9.75 -2.26
CA SER A 102 5.40 -10.81 -3.11
C SER A 102 6.14 -11.90 -2.32
N GLY A 103 5.63 -12.26 -1.13
CA GLY A 103 6.13 -13.36 -0.33
C GLY A 103 5.04 -14.03 0.49
N LYS A 104 5.40 -15.14 1.12
CA LYS A 104 4.55 -15.93 2.02
C LYS A 104 5.31 -16.31 3.29
N VAL A 105 4.56 -16.60 4.36
CA VAL A 105 5.11 -16.96 5.67
C VAL A 105 4.63 -18.36 6.05
N GLU A 106 5.52 -19.21 6.57
CA GLU A 106 5.19 -20.55 7.06
C GLU A 106 5.85 -20.82 8.43
N PRO A 107 5.12 -21.38 9.41
CA PRO A 107 3.69 -21.63 9.39
C PRO A 107 2.90 -20.32 9.49
N LEU A 108 1.90 -20.11 8.63
CA LEU A 108 1.02 -18.95 8.75
C LEU A 108 0.08 -19.13 9.94
N LYS A 109 0.33 -18.39 11.02
CA LYS A 109 -0.50 -18.33 12.22
C LYS A 109 -1.03 -16.92 12.46
N PRO A 110 -2.17 -16.77 13.14
CA PRO A 110 -2.69 -15.46 13.53
C PRO A 110 -1.73 -14.71 14.48
N CYS A 111 -1.02 -15.44 15.35
CA CYS A 111 -0.03 -14.88 16.27
C CYS A 111 1.08 -15.86 16.59
N TYR A 112 2.22 -15.31 17.01
CA TYR A 112 3.44 -16.04 17.34
C TYR A 112 3.90 -15.60 18.72
N GLY A 113 4.17 -16.57 19.59
CA GLY A 113 4.76 -16.30 20.89
C GLY A 113 6.25 -15.98 20.76
N MET A 114 6.82 -15.27 21.74
CA MET A 114 8.26 -15.07 21.85
C MET A 114 9.01 -16.41 21.69
N GLY A 115 10.09 -16.41 20.89
CA GLY A 115 10.87 -17.60 20.53
C GLY A 115 10.30 -18.41 19.37
N SER A 116 9.07 -18.14 18.90
CA SER A 116 8.51 -18.81 17.72
C SER A 116 9.28 -18.45 16.46
N THR A 117 9.55 -19.44 15.62
CA THR A 117 10.27 -19.27 14.35
C THR A 117 9.32 -19.42 13.17
N ILE A 118 9.51 -18.58 12.17
CA ILE A 118 8.86 -18.66 10.85
C ILE A 118 9.92 -18.76 9.76
N VAL A 119 9.52 -19.33 8.64
CA VAL A 119 10.22 -19.24 7.37
C VAL A 119 9.44 -18.33 6.46
N VAL A 120 10.12 -17.35 5.86
CA VAL A 120 9.55 -16.48 4.86
C VAL A 120 10.07 -16.92 3.50
N TYR A 121 9.18 -17.03 2.52
CA TYR A 121 9.53 -17.32 1.13
C TYR A 121 9.12 -16.17 0.22
N CYS A 122 10.01 -15.74 -0.67
CA CYS A 122 9.66 -14.86 -1.77
C CYS A 122 8.96 -15.64 -2.88
N HIS A 123 8.01 -15.00 -3.55
CA HIS A 123 7.34 -15.56 -4.72
C HIS A 123 8.31 -15.70 -5.91
N LYS A 124 7.86 -16.37 -6.98
CA LYS A 124 8.62 -16.54 -8.21
C LYS A 124 9.13 -15.18 -8.74
N ASN A 125 10.36 -15.19 -9.26
CA ASN A 125 11.07 -14.00 -9.74
C ASN A 125 11.26 -12.92 -8.67
N HIS A 126 11.17 -13.24 -7.38
CA HIS A 126 11.53 -12.32 -6.30
C HIS A 126 12.65 -12.92 -5.43
N CYS A 127 13.35 -12.07 -4.70
CA CYS A 127 14.37 -12.42 -3.73
C CYS A 127 14.49 -11.36 -2.64
N PHE A 128 15.16 -11.74 -1.56
CA PHE A 128 15.63 -10.83 -0.53
C PHE A 128 16.84 -10.03 -0.98
N PRO A 129 17.24 -9.01 -0.20
CA PRO A 129 18.44 -8.21 -0.49
C PRO A 129 19.72 -9.03 -0.71
N ASP A 130 19.86 -10.17 -0.04
CA ASP A 130 21.01 -11.06 -0.17
C ASP A 130 20.87 -12.09 -1.31
N GLU A 131 19.94 -11.87 -2.25
CA GLU A 131 19.61 -12.74 -3.39
C GLU A 131 18.98 -14.09 -3.00
N THR A 132 18.75 -14.35 -1.70
CA THR A 132 18.06 -15.56 -1.23
C THR A 132 16.55 -15.51 -1.49
N ILE A 133 15.92 -16.68 -1.56
CA ILE A 133 14.46 -16.80 -1.76
C ILE A 133 13.71 -17.14 -0.48
N GLU A 134 14.43 -17.50 0.57
CA GLU A 134 13.88 -17.87 1.85
C GLU A 134 14.77 -17.37 2.99
N MET A 135 14.15 -16.98 4.11
CA MET A 135 14.86 -16.64 5.33
C MET A 135 14.08 -17.12 6.56
N LYS A 136 14.79 -17.36 7.66
CA LYS A 136 14.20 -17.67 8.96
C LYS A 136 14.17 -16.43 9.83
N ALA A 137 13.08 -16.21 10.54
CA ALA A 137 12.97 -15.16 11.54
C ALA A 137 12.33 -15.70 12.81
N GLN A 138 12.76 -15.19 13.96
CA GLN A 138 12.27 -15.54 15.28
C GLN A 138 11.56 -14.34 15.92
N CYS A 139 10.44 -14.58 16.59
CA CYS A 139 9.71 -13.55 17.30
C CYS A 139 10.44 -13.20 18.60
N GLU A 140 10.87 -11.96 18.76
CA GLU A 140 11.46 -11.44 20.00
C GLU A 140 10.41 -10.81 20.94
N GLY A 141 9.15 -10.77 20.50
CA GLY A 141 8.07 -10.05 21.19
C GLY A 141 7.93 -8.62 20.66
N TYR A 142 6.99 -7.86 21.21
CA TYR A 142 6.70 -6.49 20.78
C TYR A 142 6.43 -6.33 19.26
N ASN A 143 5.95 -7.40 18.60
CA ASN A 143 5.84 -7.45 17.14
C ASN A 143 7.16 -7.23 16.39
N LEU A 144 8.28 -7.66 16.99
CA LEU A 144 9.63 -7.60 16.42
C LEU A 144 10.09 -9.00 16.02
N TRP A 145 10.53 -9.11 14.76
CA TRP A 145 11.09 -10.31 14.17
C TRP A 145 12.59 -10.14 13.97
N TYR A 146 13.36 -11.17 14.33
CA TYR A 146 14.82 -11.20 14.19
C TYR A 146 15.30 -12.44 13.41
N PRO A 147 16.11 -12.28 12.34
CA PRO A 147 16.44 -11.01 11.69
C PRO A 147 15.18 -10.26 11.21
N ARG A 148 15.28 -8.93 11.08
CA ARG A 148 14.15 -8.12 10.58
C ARG A 148 13.79 -8.57 9.17
N VAL A 149 12.51 -8.87 8.96
CA VAL A 149 11.98 -9.35 7.67
C VAL A 149 11.86 -8.18 6.69
N PRO A 150 12.66 -8.11 5.62
CA PRO A 150 12.54 -7.09 4.58
C PRO A 150 11.48 -7.47 3.54
N PRO A 151 11.03 -6.53 2.70
CA PRO A 151 10.18 -6.86 1.56
C PRO A 151 10.92 -7.71 0.52
N CYS A 152 10.19 -8.53 -0.23
CA CYS A 152 10.73 -9.24 -1.39
C CYS A 152 10.77 -8.31 -2.61
N PHE A 153 11.87 -8.34 -3.34
CA PHE A 153 12.09 -7.52 -4.54
C PHE A 153 12.07 -8.39 -5.79
N PHE A 154 11.60 -7.84 -6.90
CA PHE A 154 11.66 -8.54 -8.19
C PHE A 154 13.14 -8.73 -8.59
N ARG A 155 13.53 -9.96 -8.95
CA ARG A 155 14.83 -10.29 -9.53
C ARG A 155 14.93 -9.65 -10.90
N THR A 156 15.50 -8.46 -10.96
CA THR A 156 16.06 -7.95 -12.20
C THR A 156 17.39 -8.68 -12.46
N ILE A 157 17.46 -9.36 -13.61
CA ILE A 157 18.69 -9.72 -14.34
C ILE A 157 19.59 -8.46 -14.35
N PRO A 158 20.93 -8.56 -14.14
CA PRO A 158 21.74 -7.59 -13.39
C PRO A 158 21.25 -6.17 -13.64
N ASP A 159 20.77 -5.55 -12.57
CA ASP A 159 20.15 -4.23 -12.57
C ASP A 159 21.19 -3.22 -13.05
N THR A 160 21.35 -3.08 -14.37
CA THR A 160 22.00 -1.95 -15.02
C THR A 160 21.09 -0.74 -14.87
N VAL A 161 20.86 -0.36 -13.61
CA VAL A 161 20.12 0.83 -13.26
C VAL A 161 21.10 1.96 -13.39
N GLN A 162 21.03 2.60 -14.54
CA GLN A 162 21.51 3.96 -14.69
C GLN A 162 20.67 4.82 -13.73
N LEU A 163 21.19 5.06 -12.52
CA LEU A 163 20.57 5.92 -11.53
C LEU A 163 20.69 7.35 -12.03
N TYR A 164 19.56 7.93 -12.44
CA TYR A 164 19.52 9.29 -12.93
C TYR A 164 19.18 10.26 -11.80
N ILE A 165 20.07 11.23 -11.56
CA ILE A 165 19.91 12.29 -10.56
C ILE A 165 19.76 13.60 -11.33
N HIS A 166 18.55 14.15 -11.35
CA HIS A 166 18.31 15.45 -11.99
C HIS A 166 19.24 16.51 -11.36
N ASN A 167 20.04 17.17 -12.21
CA ASN A 167 20.97 18.24 -11.83
C ASN A 167 21.99 17.82 -10.74
N GLY A 168 22.34 16.54 -10.72
CA GLY A 168 23.40 15.99 -9.89
C GLY A 168 24.07 14.79 -10.55
N ASN A 169 25.01 14.21 -9.83
CA ASN A 169 25.80 13.07 -10.26
C ASN A 169 26.20 12.19 -9.06
N ILE A 170 26.69 10.99 -9.37
CA ILE A 170 27.27 10.10 -8.37
C ILE A 170 28.74 10.49 -8.19
N ALA A 171 29.09 11.03 -7.03
CA ALA A 171 30.46 11.42 -6.71
C ALA A 171 31.33 10.23 -6.29
N HIS A 172 30.72 9.23 -5.63
CA HIS A 172 31.41 8.03 -5.18
C HIS A 172 30.51 6.80 -5.24
N GLY A 173 31.11 5.65 -5.56
CA GLY A 173 30.44 4.35 -5.53
C GLY A 173 29.66 4.02 -6.81
N GLU A 174 29.88 4.74 -7.91
CA GLU A 174 29.26 4.43 -9.20
C GLU A 174 29.64 3.01 -9.67
N LYS A 175 28.62 2.24 -10.06
CA LYS A 175 28.75 0.88 -10.58
C LYS A 175 27.76 0.67 -11.71
N GLU A 176 28.09 -0.25 -12.62
CA GLU A 176 27.14 -0.70 -13.64
C GLU A 176 25.93 -1.41 -13.03
N GLY A 177 26.06 -2.00 -11.84
CA GLY A 177 24.93 -2.57 -11.09
C GLY A 177 25.18 -2.60 -9.59
N TYR A 178 24.10 -2.45 -8.82
CA TYR A 178 24.16 -2.36 -7.37
C TYR A 178 23.65 -3.63 -6.70
N LYS A 179 24.38 -4.07 -5.68
CA LYS A 179 23.96 -5.15 -4.78
C LYS A 179 23.54 -4.58 -3.44
N PRO A 180 22.58 -5.21 -2.74
CA PRO A 180 22.12 -4.67 -1.48
C PRO A 180 23.24 -4.56 -0.44
N GLY A 181 23.33 -3.40 0.21
CA GLY A 181 24.47 -3.02 1.04
C GLY A 181 25.43 -2.03 0.36
N ASP A 182 25.44 -1.93 -0.97
CA ASP A 182 26.24 -0.96 -1.71
C ASP A 182 25.85 0.47 -1.35
N ASN A 183 26.86 1.34 -1.19
CA ASN A 183 26.65 2.74 -0.85
C ASN A 183 27.16 3.63 -1.98
N ILE A 184 26.40 4.67 -2.28
CA ILE A 184 26.82 5.74 -3.19
C ILE A 184 26.72 7.09 -2.50
N THR A 185 27.49 8.04 -3.00
CA THR A 185 27.44 9.44 -2.56
C THR A 185 26.99 10.30 -3.74
N VAL A 186 25.90 11.04 -3.53
CA VAL A 186 25.32 11.97 -4.50
C VAL A 186 25.87 13.36 -4.28
N ASN A 187 26.20 14.03 -5.37
CA ASN A 187 26.56 15.43 -5.39
C ASN A 187 25.67 16.19 -6.39
N CYS A 188 25.46 17.49 -6.15
CA CYS A 188 24.68 18.34 -7.06
C CYS A 188 25.59 19.14 -7.98
N ASN A 189 25.11 19.39 -9.19
CA ASN A 189 25.79 20.22 -10.17
C ASN A 189 25.86 21.67 -9.66
N ALA A 190 26.81 22.44 -10.21
CA ALA A 190 26.99 23.84 -9.83
C ALA A 190 25.69 24.65 -9.92
N GLY A 191 25.40 25.42 -8.88
CA GLY A 191 24.17 26.21 -8.77
C GLY A 191 22.99 25.48 -8.15
N TYR A 192 23.11 24.20 -7.84
CA TYR A 192 22.11 23.41 -7.11
C TYR A 192 22.60 23.05 -5.70
N ALA A 193 21.67 23.04 -4.76
CA ALA A 193 21.85 22.61 -3.38
C ALA A 193 21.15 21.26 -3.17
N LEU A 194 21.87 20.34 -2.52
CA LEU A 194 21.37 19.01 -2.16
C LEU A 194 20.31 19.11 -1.07
N ARG A 195 19.17 18.46 -1.30
CA ARG A 195 18.10 18.27 -0.32
C ARG A 195 18.07 16.82 0.12
N GLY A 196 18.42 16.62 1.39
CA GLY A 196 18.51 15.31 2.00
C GLY A 196 19.95 14.83 2.18
N PRO A 197 20.12 13.59 2.66
CA PRO A 197 21.42 12.97 2.90
C PRO A 197 22.16 12.68 1.59
N SER A 198 23.47 12.97 1.55
CA SER A 198 24.32 12.73 0.38
C SER A 198 24.69 11.27 0.18
N LYS A 199 24.75 10.48 1.26
CA LYS A 199 25.10 9.06 1.21
C LYS A 199 23.85 8.19 1.31
N ILE A 200 23.63 7.35 0.31
CA ILE A 200 22.48 6.43 0.22
C ILE A 200 22.95 5.00 -0.02
N ARG A 201 22.14 4.04 0.43
CA ARG A 201 22.45 2.60 0.37
C ARG A 201 21.42 1.85 -0.45
N TYR A 202 21.87 1.01 -1.38
CA TYR A 202 20.97 0.15 -2.15
C TYR A 202 20.43 -0.95 -1.25
N ILE A 203 19.12 -1.16 -1.27
CA ILE A 203 18.45 -2.21 -0.48
C ILE A 203 17.80 -3.30 -1.34
N GLY A 204 17.90 -3.19 -2.66
CA GLY A 204 17.29 -4.12 -3.62
C GLY A 204 16.11 -3.51 -4.37
N GLY A 205 15.80 -4.08 -5.54
CA GLY A 205 14.62 -3.72 -6.33
C GLY A 205 14.50 -2.23 -6.67
N LYS A 206 15.62 -1.59 -7.07
CA LYS A 206 15.71 -0.16 -7.40
C LYS A 206 15.43 0.80 -6.24
N GLN A 207 15.42 0.30 -5.01
CA GLN A 207 15.21 1.13 -3.82
C GLN A 207 16.52 1.49 -3.13
N TRP A 208 16.57 2.74 -2.69
CA TRP A 208 17.69 3.33 -1.95
C TRP A 208 17.21 3.83 -0.60
N VAL A 209 18.02 3.63 0.44
CA VAL A 209 17.76 4.12 1.79
C VAL A 209 18.97 4.88 2.31
N PRO A 210 18.81 6.12 2.79
CA PRO A 210 17.60 6.95 2.65
C PRO A 210 17.21 7.20 1.17
N GLU A 211 16.00 7.72 0.94
CA GLU A 211 15.50 7.98 -0.42
C GLU A 211 16.48 8.84 -1.23
N ILE A 212 16.43 8.71 -2.57
CA ILE A 212 17.33 9.42 -3.48
C ILE A 212 17.19 10.93 -3.23
N PRO A 213 18.27 11.65 -2.88
CA PRO A 213 18.20 13.07 -2.58
C PRO A 213 17.94 13.90 -3.85
N THR A 214 17.39 15.10 -3.67
CA THR A 214 17.04 15.99 -4.80
C THR A 214 17.98 17.19 -4.88
N CYS A 215 18.33 17.60 -6.09
CA CYS A 215 19.12 18.81 -6.34
C CYS A 215 18.20 19.97 -6.72
N SER A 216 18.04 20.92 -5.81
CA SER A 216 17.18 22.11 -6.01
C SER A 216 18.04 23.34 -6.28
N LEU A 217 17.53 24.33 -7.04
CA LEU A 217 18.29 25.56 -7.28
C LEU A 217 18.72 26.19 -5.95
N SER A 218 20.00 26.56 -5.87
CA SER A 218 20.56 27.15 -4.67
C SER A 218 19.94 28.52 -4.43
N MET A 219 19.35 28.71 -3.25
CA MET A 219 18.81 30.01 -2.82
C MET A 219 19.85 31.11 -2.86
N TYR A 220 21.12 30.78 -2.61
CA TYR A 220 22.22 31.71 -2.76
C TYR A 220 22.36 32.23 -4.20
N MET A 221 22.24 31.34 -5.20
CA MET A 221 22.30 31.75 -6.61
C MET A 221 21.08 32.57 -7.01
N ILE A 222 19.89 32.23 -6.51
CA ILE A 222 18.67 33.01 -6.74
C ILE A 222 18.81 34.42 -6.16
N CYS A 223 19.23 34.54 -4.90
CA CYS A 223 19.43 35.84 -4.25
C CYS A 223 20.53 36.66 -4.94
N LYS A 224 21.63 36.04 -5.36
CA LYS A 224 22.70 36.72 -6.08
C LYS A 224 22.19 37.28 -7.42
N HIS A 225 21.41 36.51 -8.18
CA HIS A 225 20.80 36.98 -9.42
C HIS A 225 19.77 38.09 -9.20
N MET A 226 18.93 37.98 -8.17
CA MET A 226 17.96 39.04 -7.84
C MET A 226 18.66 40.34 -7.41
N LEU A 227 19.76 40.23 -6.65
CA LEU A 227 20.55 41.38 -6.23
C LEU A 227 21.24 42.06 -7.43
N THR A 228 21.84 41.29 -8.35
CA THR A 228 22.46 41.86 -9.54
C THR A 228 21.43 42.54 -10.44
N LEU A 229 20.25 41.94 -10.65
CA LEU A 229 19.16 42.56 -11.39
C LEU A 229 18.67 43.84 -10.72
N ALA A 230 18.50 43.85 -9.39
CA ALA A 230 18.10 45.05 -8.65
C ALA A 230 19.13 46.19 -8.78
N ILE A 231 20.43 45.88 -8.71
CA ILE A 231 21.51 46.85 -8.91
C ILE A 231 21.49 47.40 -10.34
N LEU A 232 21.36 46.54 -11.35
CA LEU A 232 21.28 46.97 -12.75
C LEU A 232 20.07 47.86 -13.01
N LEU A 233 18.90 47.51 -12.48
CA LEU A 233 17.69 48.33 -12.59
C LEU A 233 17.83 49.67 -11.85
N TYR A 234 18.52 49.69 -10.72
CA TYR A 234 18.80 50.93 -9.98
C TYR A 234 19.76 51.85 -10.77
N LEU A 235 20.83 51.28 -11.34
CA LEU A 235 21.80 52.04 -12.15
C LEU A 235 21.19 52.55 -13.45
N CYS A 236 20.26 51.81 -14.06
CA CYS A 236 19.57 52.23 -15.30
C CYS A 236 18.50 53.31 -15.07
N ARG A 237 18.08 53.53 -13.81
CA ARG A 237 17.15 54.60 -13.43
C ARG A 237 17.85 55.92 -13.08
N LYS A 238 19.18 55.93 -12.98
CA LYS A 238 20.01 57.13 -12.82
C LYS A 238 20.54 57.56 -14.18
#